data_AF-A0A7Y2FG42-F1
#
_entry.id   AF-A0A7Y2FG42-F1
#
_cell.length_a   1.000
_cell.length_b   1.000
_cell.length_c   1.000
_cell.angle_alpha   90.00
_cell.angle_beta   90.00
_cell.angle_gamma   90.00
#
_symmetry.space_group_name_H-M   'P 1'
#
loop_
_entity.id
_entity.type
_entity.pdbx_description
1 polymer ?
#
loop_
_entity_poly.entity_id
_entity_poly.type
_entity_poly.pdbx_seq_one_letter_code
_entity_poly.pdbx_strand_id
1 'polypeptide(L)'
;HQYMNAFKEFLAGDISGLVNDPLAWSPGEVGWYDMPWTAQGSALPSGGVDPNSGREALIGSYTGQILQPNTFQTPSPAVPFQNHAVIYYNDVAGAFLGRIWKDVFGPDLTDTQFPEGSICVKVEAATLTPKEWPPLEGASKYYVYRPTVGAIDSLPPDQLQPEVVPVWFSQMAVAVKDFTASPQTGWVYMAFAYDKDAKGKSVWEKAVPVGAMWGNDPEFARLPAGKKKGVPLKETWVNPKAPQYTLETLGWGGRLAGPMDVATRHNVVTVSGKRYQGDDDLDASSCLSCHSAAQYPFFENLYASPNVKFPEDGDQFLFYDPGSEEWARWFQNRPGTVPLSADLTEGVVSLDYDMLLTFALMTYNVAAGNPLATPPRIHVH
;
A
#
# COMPACT_ATOMS: atom_id res chain seq x y z
N HIS A 1 13.60 0.28 -15.90
CA HIS A 1 13.20 1.45 -16.73
C HIS A 1 12.36 1.08 -17.96
N GLN A 2 12.90 0.41 -18.99
CA GLN A 2 12.13 0.12 -20.22
C GLN A 2 10.84 -0.65 -19.97
N TYR A 3 10.90 -1.68 -19.11
CA TYR A 3 9.74 -2.44 -18.65
C TYR A 3 8.64 -1.53 -18.08
N MET A 4 8.98 -0.63 -17.15
CA MET A 4 8.02 0.30 -16.55
C MET A 4 7.42 1.27 -17.56
N ASN A 5 8.21 1.76 -18.52
CA ASN A 5 7.68 2.67 -19.54
C ASN A 5 6.71 1.94 -20.48
N ALA A 6 7.02 0.70 -20.85
CA ALA A 6 6.11 -0.13 -21.64
C ALA A 6 4.79 -0.39 -20.89
N PHE A 7 4.85 -0.67 -19.58
CA PHE A 7 3.65 -0.81 -18.76
C PHE A 7 2.85 0.48 -18.64
N LYS A 8 3.51 1.63 -18.42
CA LYS A 8 2.83 2.92 -18.38
C LYS A 8 2.19 3.23 -19.74
N GLU A 9 2.83 2.91 -20.86
CA GLU A 9 2.25 3.07 -22.19
C GLU A 9 1.02 2.16 -22.38
N PHE A 10 1.12 0.89 -21.97
CA PHE A 10 0.02 -0.07 -21.99
C PHE A 10 -1.20 0.44 -21.19
N LEU A 11 -0.98 0.95 -19.98
CA LEU A 11 -2.05 1.46 -19.10
C LEU A 11 -2.63 2.81 -19.55
N ALA A 12 -2.00 3.51 -20.50
CA ALA A 12 -2.37 4.89 -20.81
C ALA A 12 -3.80 5.02 -21.35
N GLY A 13 -4.25 4.06 -22.17
CA GLY A 13 -5.61 4.06 -22.71
C GLY A 13 -6.69 3.99 -21.65
N ASP A 14 -6.42 3.25 -20.57
CA ASP A 14 -7.44 2.90 -19.58
C ASP A 14 -7.32 3.72 -18.30
N ILE A 15 -6.09 3.96 -17.82
CA ILE A 15 -5.83 4.51 -16.48
C ILE A 15 -5.48 6.00 -16.50
N SER A 16 -5.05 6.55 -17.64
CA SER A 16 -4.61 7.95 -17.67
C SER A 16 -5.74 8.94 -17.31
N GLY A 17 -6.98 8.60 -17.62
CA GLY A 17 -8.16 9.37 -17.21
C GLY A 17 -8.29 9.45 -15.70
N LEU A 18 -8.10 8.32 -14.99
CA LEU A 18 -8.15 8.28 -13.53
C LEU A 18 -7.10 9.20 -12.89
N VAL A 19 -5.92 9.33 -13.50
CA VAL A 19 -4.86 10.21 -12.99
C VAL A 19 -5.08 11.68 -13.38
N ASN A 20 -5.57 11.95 -14.59
CA ASN A 20 -5.72 13.31 -15.11
C ASN A 20 -6.99 14.00 -14.62
N ASP A 21 -8.13 13.32 -14.66
CA ASP A 21 -9.45 13.82 -14.29
C ASP A 21 -10.31 12.67 -13.69
N PRO A 22 -10.03 12.28 -12.43
CA PRO A 22 -10.70 11.16 -11.77
C PRO A 22 -12.23 11.25 -11.76
N LEU A 23 -12.80 12.46 -11.74
CA LEU A 23 -14.25 12.67 -11.67
C LEU A 23 -14.96 12.43 -13.02
N ALA A 24 -14.22 12.50 -14.12
CA ALA A 24 -14.71 12.22 -15.46
C ALA A 24 -14.38 10.79 -15.93
N TRP A 25 -13.69 10.01 -15.09
CA TRP A 25 -13.28 8.65 -15.40
C TRP A 25 -14.20 7.63 -14.74
N SER A 26 -14.49 6.54 -15.44
CA SER A 26 -15.32 5.45 -14.94
C SER A 26 -14.64 4.11 -15.19
N PRO A 27 -14.44 3.26 -14.15
CA PRO A 27 -13.78 1.97 -14.31
C PRO A 27 -14.57 1.04 -15.24
N GLY A 28 -15.91 1.11 -15.21
CA GLY A 28 -16.78 0.27 -16.04
C GLY A 28 -16.70 0.57 -17.54
N GLU A 29 -16.35 1.81 -17.92
CA GLU A 29 -16.20 2.19 -19.34
C GLU A 29 -14.90 1.66 -19.95
N VAL A 30 -13.88 1.44 -19.11
CA VAL A 30 -12.56 0.96 -19.53
C VAL A 30 -12.30 -0.51 -19.14
N GLY A 31 -13.28 -1.21 -18.58
CA GLY A 31 -13.17 -2.63 -18.26
C GLY A 31 -12.30 -2.95 -17.03
N TRP A 32 -12.27 -2.06 -16.04
CA TRP A 32 -11.58 -2.24 -14.77
C TRP A 32 -12.56 -2.48 -13.62
N TYR A 33 -12.12 -3.21 -12.61
CA TYR A 33 -12.96 -3.71 -11.52
C TYR A 33 -12.40 -3.31 -10.17
N ASP A 34 -13.24 -2.97 -9.21
CA ASP A 34 -12.83 -2.72 -7.82
C ASP A 34 -13.22 -3.89 -6.91
N MET A 35 -12.81 -3.80 -5.64
CA MET A 35 -13.13 -4.77 -4.61
C MET A 35 -13.99 -4.12 -3.51
N PRO A 36 -15.33 -4.20 -3.58
CA PRO A 36 -16.21 -3.41 -2.71
C PRO A 36 -16.44 -3.98 -1.31
N TRP A 37 -15.98 -5.21 -1.00
CA TRP A 37 -16.28 -5.94 0.24
C TRP A 37 -15.62 -5.39 1.52
N THR A 38 -15.09 -4.17 1.45
CA THR A 38 -14.49 -3.36 2.52
C THR A 38 -15.27 -2.05 2.76
N ALA A 39 -16.41 -1.85 2.08
CA ALA A 39 -17.09 -0.54 2.03
C ALA A 39 -17.72 -0.09 3.37
N GLN A 40 -18.25 -1.01 4.17
CA GLN A 40 -19.12 -0.69 5.31
C GLN A 40 -18.46 0.12 6.43
N GLY A 41 -17.12 0.06 6.56
CA GLY A 41 -16.40 0.67 7.68
C GLY A 41 -16.58 -0.09 9.01
N SER A 42 -15.82 0.31 10.02
CA SER A 42 -15.84 -0.25 11.37
C SER A 42 -17.04 0.28 12.17
N ALA A 43 -17.68 -0.59 12.95
CA ALA A 43 -18.73 -0.18 13.88
C ALA A 43 -18.13 0.55 15.10
N LEU A 44 -18.75 1.64 15.51
CA LEU A 44 -18.45 2.35 16.74
C LEU A 44 -19.25 1.75 17.92
N PRO A 45 -18.74 1.84 19.16
CA PRO A 45 -19.49 1.45 20.36
C PRO A 45 -20.84 2.16 20.50
N SER A 46 -20.98 3.35 19.92
CA SER A 46 -22.22 4.14 19.89
C SER A 46 -23.30 3.57 18.94
N GLY A 47 -22.98 2.55 18.14
CA GLY A 47 -23.87 1.98 17.12
C GLY A 47 -23.78 2.66 15.75
N GLY A 48 -22.95 3.71 15.60
CA GLY A 48 -22.62 4.33 14.32
C GLY A 48 -21.52 3.59 13.56
N VAL A 49 -21.17 4.09 12.38
CA VAL A 49 -19.98 3.66 11.60
C VAL A 49 -18.90 4.71 11.78
N ASP A 50 -17.65 4.27 11.97
CA ASP A 50 -16.48 5.15 12.03
C ASP A 50 -16.31 5.87 10.67
N PRO A 51 -16.50 7.20 10.60
CA PRO A 51 -16.46 7.95 9.35
C PRO A 51 -15.06 7.98 8.70
N ASN A 52 -14.01 7.62 9.44
CA ASN A 52 -12.64 7.53 8.94
C ASN A 52 -12.32 6.15 8.33
N SER A 53 -13.22 5.18 8.44
CA SER A 53 -13.01 3.79 8.02
C SER A 53 -13.80 3.41 6.75
N GLY A 54 -13.53 2.23 6.21
CA GLY A 54 -14.22 1.69 5.03
C GLY A 54 -13.88 2.45 3.74
N ARG A 55 -14.78 2.43 2.75
CA ARG A 55 -14.66 3.21 1.51
C ARG A 55 -15.52 4.47 1.59
N GLU A 56 -15.02 5.59 1.09
CA GLU A 56 -15.81 6.84 1.05
C GLU A 56 -16.74 6.90 -0.15
N ALA A 57 -17.76 7.77 -0.07
CA ALA A 57 -18.92 7.72 -0.95
C ALA A 57 -18.74 8.40 -2.33
N LEU A 58 -17.69 9.21 -2.55
CA LEU A 58 -17.54 9.96 -3.80
C LEU A 58 -16.85 9.14 -4.89
N ILE A 59 -15.71 8.51 -4.57
CA ILE A 59 -14.92 7.74 -5.54
C ILE A 59 -14.59 6.33 -5.05
N GLY A 60 -15.08 5.94 -3.87
CA GLY A 60 -14.81 4.64 -3.29
C GLY A 60 -13.36 4.48 -2.84
N SER A 61 -12.70 5.55 -2.39
CA SER A 61 -11.32 5.48 -1.93
C SER A 61 -11.18 4.91 -0.51
N TYR A 62 -10.05 4.24 -0.30
CA TYR A 62 -9.55 3.75 0.97
C TYR A 62 -8.72 4.82 1.66
N THR A 63 -8.79 4.83 2.99
CA THR A 63 -8.03 5.76 3.82
C THR A 63 -6.73 5.11 4.29
N GLY A 64 -5.59 5.80 4.09
CA GLY A 64 -4.30 5.42 4.66
C GLY A 64 -4.02 6.04 6.02
N GLN A 65 -2.80 5.88 6.52
CA GLN A 65 -2.33 6.50 7.76
C GLN A 65 -2.18 8.01 7.66
N ILE A 66 -2.21 8.69 8.82
CA ILE A 66 -1.80 10.09 8.91
C ILE A 66 -0.27 10.13 8.89
N LEU A 67 0.28 10.74 7.85
CA LEU A 67 1.70 10.96 7.65
C LEU A 67 2.11 12.29 8.27
N GLN A 68 3.25 12.28 8.94
CA GLN A 68 3.80 13.45 9.60
C GLN A 68 4.71 14.23 8.64
N PRO A 69 4.89 15.56 8.83
CA PRO A 69 5.79 16.37 8.02
C PRO A 69 7.18 15.78 7.84
N ASN A 70 7.75 15.17 8.88
CA ASN A 70 9.10 14.60 8.85
C ASN A 70 9.24 13.32 8.03
N THR A 71 8.13 12.73 7.54
CA THR A 71 8.17 11.61 6.58
C THR A 71 8.84 12.01 5.27
N PHE A 72 8.77 13.29 4.88
CA PHE A 72 9.48 13.84 3.72
C PHE A 72 10.35 15.03 4.16
N GLN A 73 11.57 15.11 3.66
CA GLN A 73 12.53 16.15 4.06
C GLN A 73 12.70 17.23 2.99
N THR A 74 12.63 16.87 1.71
CA THR A 74 13.02 17.77 0.61
C THR A 74 11.97 17.93 -0.49
N PRO A 75 11.08 18.94 -0.40
CA PRO A 75 10.73 19.70 0.80
C PRO A 75 9.81 18.90 1.73
N SER A 76 9.82 19.24 3.01
CA SER A 76 8.86 18.72 3.99
C SER A 76 7.47 19.37 3.82
N PRO A 77 6.37 18.61 3.93
CA PRO A 77 5.02 19.15 4.05
C PRO A 77 4.87 20.09 5.25
N ALA A 78 4.02 21.11 5.13
CA ALA A 78 3.81 22.08 6.22
C ALA A 78 2.96 21.55 7.39
N VAL A 79 2.18 20.49 7.17
CA VAL A 79 1.19 19.94 8.11
C VAL A 79 1.12 18.41 7.99
N PRO A 80 0.66 17.70 9.03
CA PRO A 80 0.26 16.30 8.89
C PRO A 80 -0.84 16.16 7.85
N PHE A 81 -0.85 15.03 7.15
CA PHE A 81 -1.76 14.78 6.04
C PHE A 81 -2.09 13.30 5.92
N GLN A 82 -3.10 12.97 5.14
CA GLN A 82 -3.54 11.60 4.93
C GLN A 82 -3.59 11.28 3.44
N ASN A 83 -3.19 10.06 3.09
CA ASN A 83 -3.35 9.54 1.73
C ASN A 83 -4.68 8.81 1.56
N HIS A 84 -5.24 8.90 0.35
CA HIS A 84 -6.44 8.21 -0.06
C HIS A 84 -6.18 7.48 -1.38
N ALA A 85 -6.50 6.19 -1.41
CA ALA A 85 -6.18 5.31 -2.52
C ALA A 85 -7.45 4.74 -3.16
N VAL A 86 -7.51 4.68 -4.49
CA VAL A 86 -8.42 3.80 -5.22
C VAL A 86 -7.63 2.65 -5.81
N ILE A 87 -8.22 1.46 -5.82
CA ILE A 87 -7.56 0.23 -6.25
C ILE A 87 -8.45 -0.45 -7.28
N TYR A 88 -7.88 -0.75 -8.44
CA TYR A 88 -8.56 -1.37 -9.57
C TYR A 88 -7.77 -2.55 -10.13
N TYR A 89 -8.52 -3.51 -10.63
CA TYR A 89 -8.05 -4.77 -11.20
C TYR A 89 -8.44 -4.81 -12.68
N ASN A 90 -7.54 -5.30 -13.54
CA ASN A 90 -7.91 -5.57 -14.93
C ASN A 90 -8.92 -6.73 -15.02
N ASP A 91 -9.42 -7.00 -16.21
CA ASP A 91 -10.36 -8.09 -16.49
C ASP A 91 -9.88 -9.49 -16.04
N VAL A 92 -8.60 -9.80 -16.22
CA VAL A 92 -8.01 -11.08 -15.79
C VAL A 92 -8.09 -11.24 -14.27
N ALA A 93 -7.67 -10.22 -13.52
CA ALA A 93 -7.73 -10.22 -12.07
C ALA A 93 -9.18 -10.12 -11.56
N GLY A 94 -10.04 -9.33 -12.22
CA GLY A 94 -11.47 -9.21 -11.92
C GLY A 94 -12.21 -10.54 -12.08
N ALA A 95 -11.91 -11.32 -13.13
CA ALA A 95 -12.46 -12.65 -13.32
C ALA A 95 -12.03 -13.61 -12.20
N PHE A 96 -10.79 -13.51 -11.72
CA PHE A 96 -10.33 -14.24 -10.54
C PHE A 96 -11.13 -13.85 -9.29
N LEU A 97 -11.26 -12.55 -9.00
CA LEU A 97 -12.04 -12.06 -7.86
C LEU A 97 -13.51 -12.53 -7.92
N GLY A 98 -14.10 -12.55 -9.13
CA GLY A 98 -15.44 -13.10 -9.35
C GLY A 98 -15.58 -14.60 -9.04
N ARG A 99 -14.49 -15.37 -9.09
CA ARG A 99 -14.50 -16.78 -8.63
C ARG A 99 -14.48 -16.86 -7.11
N ILE A 100 -13.61 -16.09 -6.45
CA ILE A 100 -13.54 -16.03 -4.99
C ILE A 100 -14.90 -15.66 -4.42
N TRP A 101 -15.51 -14.60 -4.96
CA TRP A 101 -16.77 -14.03 -4.45
C TRP A 101 -18.01 -14.52 -5.19
N LYS A 102 -17.95 -15.69 -5.83
CA LYS A 102 -19.09 -16.28 -6.55
C LYS A 102 -20.29 -16.46 -5.61
N ASP A 103 -20.03 -16.89 -4.38
CA ASP A 103 -20.97 -16.78 -3.27
C ASP A 103 -20.51 -15.63 -2.36
N VAL A 104 -21.23 -14.51 -2.40
CA VAL A 104 -20.92 -13.32 -1.59
C VAL A 104 -21.05 -13.58 -0.09
N PHE A 105 -21.71 -14.66 0.31
CA PHE A 105 -21.86 -15.07 1.71
C PHE A 105 -20.91 -16.21 2.10
N GLY A 106 -20.04 -16.68 1.19
CA GLY A 106 -19.14 -17.80 1.41
C GLY A 106 -18.01 -17.81 0.39
N PRO A 107 -17.01 -16.90 0.50
CA PRO A 107 -15.94 -16.80 -0.47
C PRO A 107 -15.14 -18.12 -0.58
N ASP A 108 -14.83 -18.51 -1.81
CA ASP A 108 -14.08 -19.74 -2.12
C ASP A 108 -12.57 -19.47 -2.06
N LEU A 109 -11.90 -20.05 -1.07
CA LEU A 109 -10.46 -19.91 -0.85
C LEU A 109 -9.66 -21.15 -1.27
N THR A 110 -10.26 -22.05 -2.07
CA THR A 110 -9.57 -23.27 -2.53
C THR A 110 -8.46 -22.99 -3.54
N ASP A 111 -8.61 -21.95 -4.37
CA ASP A 111 -7.59 -21.45 -5.30
C ASP A 111 -7.56 -19.93 -5.28
N THR A 112 -6.54 -19.39 -4.60
CA THR A 112 -6.33 -17.96 -4.37
C THR A 112 -5.25 -17.37 -5.29
N GLN A 113 -4.86 -18.08 -6.35
CA GLN A 113 -3.79 -17.66 -7.23
C GLN A 113 -4.30 -16.81 -8.40
N PHE A 114 -3.77 -15.60 -8.52
CA PHE A 114 -4.07 -14.73 -9.64
C PHE A 114 -3.46 -15.31 -10.93
N PRO A 115 -4.21 -15.35 -12.05
CA PRO A 115 -3.67 -15.78 -13.33
C PRO A 115 -2.55 -14.86 -13.84
N GLU A 116 -1.63 -15.39 -14.65
CA GLU A 116 -0.64 -14.61 -15.39
C GLU A 116 -1.30 -13.46 -16.17
N GLY A 117 -0.70 -12.28 -16.16
CA GLY A 117 -1.29 -11.08 -16.77
C GLY A 117 -2.36 -10.38 -15.92
N SER A 118 -2.61 -10.85 -14.70
CA SER A 118 -3.35 -10.08 -13.69
C SER A 118 -2.62 -8.79 -13.37
N ILE A 119 -3.35 -7.67 -13.37
CA ILE A 119 -2.82 -6.34 -13.05
C ILE A 119 -3.69 -5.72 -11.97
N CYS A 120 -3.06 -5.21 -10.93
CA CYS A 120 -3.66 -4.36 -9.91
C CYS A 120 -3.00 -2.97 -9.98
N VAL A 121 -3.81 -1.93 -10.06
CA VAL A 121 -3.38 -0.53 -10.05
C VAL A 121 -3.96 0.14 -8.82
N LYS A 122 -3.09 0.84 -8.08
CA LYS A 122 -3.43 1.67 -6.94
C LYS A 122 -3.07 3.11 -7.27
N VAL A 123 -4.05 4.01 -7.30
CA VAL A 123 -3.85 5.45 -7.53
C VAL A 123 -4.13 6.20 -6.23
N GLU A 124 -3.21 7.09 -5.86
CA GLU A 124 -3.26 7.79 -4.59
C GLU A 124 -3.13 9.30 -4.70
N ALA A 125 -3.85 9.96 -3.81
CA ALA A 125 -3.72 11.38 -3.55
C ALA A 125 -3.58 11.65 -2.05
N ALA A 126 -3.07 12.83 -1.74
CA ALA A 126 -2.89 13.31 -0.38
C ALA A 126 -3.80 14.53 -0.09
N THR A 127 -4.20 14.70 1.16
CA THR A 127 -4.91 15.89 1.67
C THR A 127 -4.01 17.13 1.79
N LEU A 128 -2.92 17.20 1.03
CA LEU A 128 -1.98 18.33 0.99
C LEU A 128 -2.29 19.25 -0.18
N THR A 129 -2.44 20.54 0.09
CA THR A 129 -2.48 21.53 -0.98
C THR A 129 -1.08 21.75 -1.57
N PRO A 130 -0.97 22.20 -2.84
CA PRO A 130 0.31 22.59 -3.42
C PRO A 130 1.05 23.71 -2.66
N LYS A 131 0.36 24.48 -1.82
CA LYS A 131 0.98 25.49 -0.96
C LYS A 131 1.63 24.85 0.28
N GLU A 132 0.99 23.85 0.86
CA GLU A 132 1.53 23.11 2.01
C GLU A 132 2.63 22.15 1.59
N TRP A 133 2.59 21.65 0.34
CA TRP A 133 3.63 20.82 -0.22
C TRP A 133 3.85 21.12 -1.71
N PRO A 134 4.86 21.95 -2.05
CA PRO A 134 5.15 22.37 -3.43
C PRO A 134 5.35 21.27 -4.47
N PRO A 135 5.82 20.04 -4.15
CA PRO A 135 5.92 18.95 -5.12
C PRO A 135 4.61 18.64 -5.85
N LEU A 136 3.45 18.92 -5.24
CA LEU A 136 2.13 18.68 -5.84
C LEU A 136 1.64 19.82 -6.74
N GLU A 137 2.45 20.85 -6.99
CA GLU A 137 2.09 21.94 -7.91
C GLU A 137 1.77 21.41 -9.32
N GLY A 138 0.54 21.67 -9.77
CA GLY A 138 0.03 21.20 -11.07
C GLY A 138 -0.48 19.76 -11.08
N ALA A 139 -0.47 19.05 -9.95
CA ALA A 139 -1.12 17.74 -9.83
C ALA A 139 -2.65 17.87 -9.99
N SER A 140 -3.29 16.78 -10.40
CA SER A 140 -4.76 16.71 -10.49
C SER A 140 -5.37 16.77 -9.09
N LYS A 141 -6.50 17.48 -8.99
CA LYS A 141 -7.26 17.65 -7.76
C LYS A 141 -8.58 16.90 -7.86
N TYR A 142 -8.93 16.16 -6.82
CA TYR A 142 -10.27 15.58 -6.66
C TYR A 142 -10.71 15.67 -5.20
N TYR A 143 -11.80 14.98 -4.85
CA TYR A 143 -12.42 15.08 -3.54
C TYR A 143 -12.75 13.71 -2.98
N VAL A 144 -12.65 13.62 -1.66
CA VAL A 144 -13.08 12.46 -0.86
C VAL A 144 -14.08 12.91 0.20
N TYR A 145 -14.97 12.03 0.63
CA TYR A 145 -15.91 12.33 1.72
C TYR A 145 -15.43 11.76 3.05
N ARG A 146 -14.65 12.55 3.80
CA ARG A 146 -13.92 12.12 5.01
C ARG A 146 -13.81 13.25 6.05
N PRO A 147 -13.61 12.92 7.34
CA PRO A 147 -13.16 13.91 8.32
C PRO A 147 -11.79 14.48 7.90
N THR A 148 -11.50 15.72 8.29
CA THR A 148 -10.16 16.29 8.08
C THR A 148 -9.15 15.70 9.05
N VAL A 149 -7.87 15.72 8.68
CA VAL A 149 -6.77 15.31 9.58
C VAL A 149 -6.81 16.07 10.90
N GLY A 150 -7.04 17.40 10.87
CA GLY A 150 -7.17 18.19 12.09
C GLY A 150 -8.35 17.80 12.98
N ALA A 151 -9.46 17.33 12.42
CA ALA A 151 -10.57 16.78 13.19
C ALA A 151 -10.23 15.41 13.79
N ILE A 152 -9.58 14.53 13.04
CA ILE A 152 -9.12 13.21 13.50
C ILE A 152 -8.15 13.36 14.68
N ASP A 153 -7.24 14.33 14.62
CA ASP A 153 -6.25 14.58 15.68
C ASP A 153 -6.85 15.18 16.96
N SER A 154 -8.02 15.82 16.87
CA SER A 154 -8.58 16.61 17.97
C SER A 154 -9.88 16.06 18.56
N LEU A 155 -10.56 15.14 17.88
CA LEU A 155 -11.87 14.65 18.25
C LEU A 155 -11.90 13.12 18.36
N PRO A 156 -12.66 12.57 19.32
CA PRO A 156 -12.91 11.14 19.37
C PRO A 156 -13.77 10.68 18.17
N PRO A 157 -13.69 9.39 17.79
CA PRO A 157 -14.38 8.86 16.59
C PRO A 157 -15.90 9.11 16.54
N ASP A 158 -16.58 9.17 17.68
CA ASP A 158 -18.02 9.42 17.79
C ASP A 158 -18.43 10.87 17.51
N GLN A 159 -17.47 11.79 17.45
CA GLN A 159 -17.69 13.21 17.15
C GLN A 159 -17.21 13.62 15.75
N LEU A 160 -16.50 12.73 15.04
CA LEU A 160 -16.04 12.99 13.70
C LEU A 160 -17.22 13.15 12.73
N GLN A 161 -17.12 14.13 11.85
CA GLN A 161 -18.09 14.39 10.79
C GLN A 161 -17.36 14.38 9.44
N PRO A 162 -17.81 13.57 8.47
CA PRO A 162 -17.23 13.59 7.13
C PRO A 162 -17.62 14.86 6.37
N GLU A 163 -16.67 15.42 5.64
CA GLU A 163 -16.86 16.55 4.75
C GLU A 163 -16.20 16.29 3.40
N VAL A 164 -16.45 17.16 2.42
CA VAL A 164 -15.82 17.05 1.09
C VAL A 164 -14.40 17.62 1.18
N VAL A 165 -13.43 16.74 1.33
CA VAL A 165 -12.01 17.09 1.50
C VAL A 165 -11.30 17.05 0.14
N PRO A 166 -10.61 18.13 -0.27
CA PRO A 166 -9.82 18.11 -1.49
C PRO A 166 -8.53 17.31 -1.31
N VAL A 167 -8.15 16.56 -2.35
CA VAL A 167 -6.92 15.76 -2.40
C VAL A 167 -6.21 15.93 -3.74
N TRP A 168 -4.88 15.76 -3.75
CA TRP A 168 -4.03 15.93 -4.93
C TRP A 168 -3.24 14.66 -5.27
N PHE A 169 -3.31 14.24 -6.54
CA PHE A 169 -2.59 13.05 -7.03
C PHE A 169 -1.10 13.13 -6.66
N SER A 170 -0.60 12.05 -6.07
CA SER A 170 0.77 11.98 -5.54
C SER A 170 1.54 10.79 -6.12
N GLN A 171 0.89 9.63 -6.21
CA GLN A 171 1.54 8.40 -6.71
C GLN A 171 0.56 7.42 -7.36
N MET A 172 1.13 6.48 -8.13
CA MET A 172 0.47 5.30 -8.63
C MET A 172 1.38 4.08 -8.43
N ALA A 173 0.87 3.04 -7.79
CA ALA A 173 1.52 1.74 -7.72
C ALA A 173 0.83 0.76 -8.68
N VAL A 174 1.61 -0.15 -9.26
CA VAL A 174 1.14 -1.20 -10.16
C VAL A 174 1.78 -2.52 -9.74
N ALA A 175 0.97 -3.53 -9.52
CA ALA A 175 1.41 -4.92 -9.36
C ALA A 175 0.95 -5.71 -10.59
N VAL A 176 1.86 -6.46 -11.20
CA VAL A 176 1.55 -7.34 -12.32
C VAL A 176 2.04 -8.76 -12.05
N LYS A 177 1.18 -9.73 -12.33
CA LYS A 177 1.52 -11.14 -12.35
C LYS A 177 2.30 -11.43 -13.64
N ASP A 178 3.60 -11.62 -13.50
CA ASP A 178 4.54 -11.89 -14.60
C ASP A 178 5.59 -12.91 -14.13
N PHE A 179 5.40 -14.18 -14.46
CA PHE A 179 6.34 -15.25 -14.14
C PHE A 179 7.63 -15.21 -14.97
N THR A 180 7.63 -14.48 -16.10
CA THR A 180 8.84 -14.31 -16.92
C THR A 180 9.81 -13.35 -16.25
N ALA A 181 9.31 -12.21 -15.76
CA ALA A 181 10.09 -11.20 -15.07
C ALA A 181 10.36 -11.57 -13.60
N SER A 182 9.42 -12.27 -12.95
CA SER A 182 9.49 -12.63 -11.53
C SER A 182 9.20 -14.12 -11.29
N PRO A 183 10.10 -15.03 -11.67
CA PRO A 183 9.83 -16.47 -11.62
C PRO A 183 9.70 -17.04 -10.20
N GLN A 184 10.20 -16.34 -9.17
CA GLN A 184 10.16 -16.82 -7.79
C GLN A 184 8.89 -16.41 -7.06
N THR A 185 8.46 -15.15 -7.16
CA THR A 185 7.25 -14.65 -6.48
C THR A 185 6.02 -14.64 -7.38
N GLY A 186 6.22 -14.56 -8.70
CA GLY A 186 5.18 -14.38 -9.71
C GLY A 186 4.76 -12.92 -9.90
N TRP A 187 5.28 -11.98 -9.10
CA TRP A 187 4.83 -10.58 -9.10
C TRP A 187 5.98 -9.60 -9.33
N VAL A 188 5.69 -8.59 -10.16
CA VAL A 188 6.49 -7.38 -10.30
C VAL A 188 5.70 -6.20 -9.75
N TYR A 189 6.28 -5.51 -8.78
CA TYR A 189 5.76 -4.26 -8.22
C TYR A 189 6.46 -3.08 -8.87
N MET A 190 5.70 -2.05 -9.19
CA MET A 190 6.17 -0.81 -9.81
C MET A 190 5.54 0.37 -9.11
N ALA A 191 6.32 1.43 -8.89
CA ALA A 191 5.83 2.69 -8.36
C ALA A 191 6.12 3.83 -9.34
N PHE A 192 5.16 4.72 -9.49
CA PHE A 192 5.23 5.96 -10.24
C PHE A 192 4.81 7.11 -9.31
N ALA A 193 5.43 8.26 -9.45
CA ALA A 193 5.16 9.41 -8.61
C ALA A 193 5.03 10.68 -9.45
N TYR A 194 4.22 11.62 -8.98
CA TYR A 194 4.08 12.90 -9.65
C TYR A 194 5.39 13.70 -9.57
N ASP A 195 5.86 14.17 -10.72
CA ASP A 195 6.98 15.08 -10.82
C ASP A 195 6.54 16.35 -11.54
N LYS A 196 6.36 17.44 -10.78
CA LYS A 196 5.97 18.73 -11.35
C LYS A 196 6.95 19.24 -12.41
N ASP A 197 8.22 18.87 -12.31
CA ASP A 197 9.32 19.31 -13.18
C ASP A 197 9.55 18.35 -14.37
N ALA A 198 8.85 17.21 -14.39
CA ALA A 198 8.88 16.30 -15.53
C ALA A 198 8.27 16.92 -16.80
N LYS A 199 8.77 16.45 -17.94
CA LYS A 199 8.24 16.83 -19.25
C LYS A 199 6.88 16.18 -19.47
N GLY A 200 5.92 16.95 -19.96
CA GLY A 200 4.57 16.49 -20.23
C GLY A 200 3.57 17.63 -20.08
N LYS A 201 2.43 17.50 -20.74
CA LYS A 201 1.32 18.45 -20.62
C LYS A 201 0.29 17.98 -19.59
N SER A 202 0.15 16.66 -19.44
CA SER A 202 -0.80 16.03 -18.53
C SER A 202 -0.15 15.55 -17.24
N VAL A 203 -0.96 15.36 -16.19
CA VAL A 203 -0.51 14.79 -14.90
C VAL A 203 -0.02 13.36 -15.09
N TRP A 204 -0.69 12.59 -15.96
CA TRP A 204 -0.27 11.27 -16.39
C TRP A 204 1.14 11.26 -16.96
N GLU A 205 1.47 12.14 -17.92
CA GLU A 205 2.81 12.22 -18.49
C GLU A 205 3.86 12.55 -17.43
N LYS A 206 3.49 13.35 -16.42
CA LYS A 206 4.32 13.73 -15.28
C LYS A 206 4.40 12.69 -14.14
N ALA A 207 3.63 11.59 -14.21
CA ALA A 207 3.78 10.46 -13.28
C ALA A 207 5.01 9.61 -13.66
N VAL A 208 6.19 9.96 -13.16
CA VAL A 208 7.46 9.34 -13.58
C VAL A 208 7.76 8.05 -12.82
N PRO A 209 8.50 7.09 -13.41
CA PRO A 209 8.93 5.88 -12.71
C PRO A 209 9.75 6.20 -11.45
N VAL A 210 9.39 5.61 -10.31
CA VAL A 210 10.20 5.59 -9.07
C VAL A 210 11.07 4.34 -9.06
N GLY A 211 10.48 3.17 -9.31
CA GLY A 211 11.23 1.92 -9.34
C GLY A 211 10.36 0.70 -9.63
N ALA A 212 11.03 -0.43 -9.85
CA ALA A 212 10.43 -1.74 -10.01
C ALA A 212 11.12 -2.77 -9.12
N MET A 213 10.38 -3.76 -8.63
CA MET A 213 10.86 -4.81 -7.75
C MET A 213 10.21 -6.15 -8.14
N TRP A 214 11.02 -7.18 -8.32
CA TRP A 214 10.59 -8.54 -8.71
C TRP A 214 11.16 -9.62 -7.76
N GLY A 215 11.68 -9.19 -6.62
CA GLY A 215 12.20 -10.02 -5.55
C GLY A 215 12.72 -9.15 -4.41
N ASN A 216 13.02 -9.78 -3.28
CA ASN A 216 13.42 -9.20 -2.01
C ASN A 216 14.94 -9.26 -1.76
N ASP A 217 15.76 -9.75 -2.69
CA ASP A 217 17.20 -9.95 -2.53
C ASP A 217 17.54 -10.70 -1.21
N PRO A 218 17.08 -11.96 -1.04
CA PRO A 218 17.19 -12.68 0.23
C PRO A 218 18.63 -12.88 0.70
N GLU A 219 19.64 -12.82 -0.18
CA GLU A 219 21.05 -12.87 0.23
C GLU A 219 21.48 -11.70 1.13
N PHE A 220 20.73 -10.60 1.14
CA PHE A 220 20.98 -9.44 1.99
C PHE A 220 20.08 -9.39 3.22
N ALA A 221 19.12 -10.32 3.36
CA ALA A 221 18.11 -10.30 4.42
C ALA A 221 18.69 -10.48 5.84
N ARG A 222 19.95 -10.95 5.95
CA ARG A 222 20.67 -11.11 7.23
C ARG A 222 21.71 -10.00 7.49
N LEU A 223 21.72 -8.94 6.67
CA LEU A 223 22.58 -7.77 6.88
C LEU A 223 21.77 -6.66 7.56
N PRO A 224 22.23 -6.05 8.66
CA PRO A 224 21.45 -5.02 9.35
C PRO A 224 20.98 -3.84 8.49
N ALA A 225 21.79 -3.44 7.50
CA ALA A 225 21.48 -2.36 6.56
C ALA A 225 20.71 -2.83 5.31
N GLY A 226 20.29 -4.10 5.23
CA GLY A 226 19.53 -4.65 4.11
C GLY A 226 20.29 -4.78 2.78
N LYS A 227 21.56 -4.35 2.73
CA LYS A 227 22.55 -4.53 1.65
C LYS A 227 23.96 -4.19 2.13
N LYS A 228 24.98 -4.54 1.33
CA LYS A 228 26.35 -4.06 1.53
C LYS A 228 26.52 -2.66 0.94
N LYS A 229 27.32 -1.80 1.59
CA LYS A 229 27.62 -0.45 1.06
C LYS A 229 28.23 -0.53 -0.34
N GLY A 230 27.67 0.22 -1.28
CA GLY A 230 28.12 0.27 -2.68
C GLY A 230 27.74 -0.95 -3.52
N VAL A 231 27.02 -1.93 -2.96
CA VAL A 231 26.50 -3.07 -3.71
C VAL A 231 25.05 -2.80 -4.07
N PRO A 232 24.69 -2.77 -5.36
CA PRO A 232 23.29 -2.58 -5.77
C PRO A 232 22.46 -3.83 -5.42
N LEU A 233 21.17 -3.61 -5.21
CA LEU A 233 20.18 -4.69 -5.21
C LEU A 233 20.07 -5.28 -6.61
N LYS A 234 19.81 -6.57 -6.71
CA LYS A 234 19.66 -7.31 -7.97
C LYS A 234 18.19 -7.46 -8.37
N GLU A 235 17.28 -7.47 -7.41
CA GLU A 235 15.84 -7.71 -7.63
C GLU A 235 14.99 -6.45 -7.42
N THR A 236 15.65 -5.31 -7.22
CA THR A 236 15.05 -3.98 -7.18
C THR A 236 15.84 -3.03 -8.08
N TRP A 237 15.12 -2.31 -8.93
CA TRP A 237 15.63 -1.15 -9.65
C TRP A 237 14.95 0.13 -9.15
N VAL A 238 15.74 1.10 -8.69
CA VAL A 238 15.28 2.45 -8.36
C VAL A 238 15.75 3.41 -9.44
N ASN A 239 14.86 4.31 -9.88
CA ASN A 239 15.17 5.35 -10.83
C ASN A 239 16.00 6.45 -10.13
N PRO A 240 17.28 6.64 -10.50
CA PRO A 240 18.11 7.69 -9.90
C PRO A 240 17.66 9.12 -10.29
N LYS A 241 16.70 9.24 -11.20
CA LYS A 241 16.09 10.51 -11.62
C LYS A 241 14.67 10.69 -11.09
N ALA A 242 14.21 9.82 -10.18
CA ALA A 242 12.92 10.04 -9.52
C ALA A 242 12.99 11.32 -8.67
N PRO A 243 11.84 11.97 -8.41
CA PRO A 243 11.79 13.14 -7.53
C PRO A 243 12.36 12.81 -6.16
N GLN A 244 13.09 13.76 -5.57
CA GLN A 244 13.85 13.51 -4.34
C GLN A 244 13.00 12.95 -3.18
N TYR A 245 11.78 13.47 -2.99
CA TYR A 245 10.87 13.01 -1.94
C TYR A 245 10.51 11.52 -2.03
N THR A 246 10.63 10.92 -3.22
CA THR A 246 10.37 9.48 -3.45
C THR A 246 11.54 8.60 -3.05
N LEU A 247 12.75 9.17 -3.01
CA LEU A 247 13.97 8.45 -2.63
C LEU A 247 14.17 8.42 -1.11
N GLU A 248 13.53 9.36 -0.40
CA GLU A 248 13.55 9.49 1.06
C GLU A 248 12.69 8.44 1.78
N THR A 249 11.79 7.79 1.03
CA THR A 249 10.77 6.87 1.54
C THR A 249 10.94 5.44 1.01
N LEU A 250 12.14 5.13 0.48
CA LEU A 250 12.48 3.78 0.07
C LEU A 250 12.52 2.84 1.29
N GLY A 251 12.16 1.59 1.03
CA GLY A 251 12.14 0.55 2.04
C GLY A 251 13.53 0.07 2.48
N TRP A 252 13.54 -0.91 3.39
CA TRP A 252 14.76 -1.43 4.01
C TRP A 252 15.83 -1.86 2.99
N GLY A 253 17.03 -1.32 3.14
CA GLY A 253 18.14 -1.52 2.20
C GLY A 253 18.00 -0.74 0.89
N GLY A 254 17.08 0.23 0.79
CA GLY A 254 16.74 0.96 -0.43
C GLY A 254 15.91 0.13 -1.41
N ARG A 255 15.11 -0.82 -0.91
CA ARG A 255 14.12 -1.57 -1.70
C ARG A 255 12.97 -0.65 -2.10
N LEU A 256 12.25 -1.00 -3.16
CA LEU A 256 11.13 -0.19 -3.62
C LEU A 256 10.01 -0.14 -2.57
N ALA A 257 9.53 1.07 -2.33
CA ALA A 257 8.24 1.38 -1.73
C ALA A 257 7.67 2.60 -2.44
N GLY A 258 6.35 2.71 -2.56
CA GLY A 258 5.73 3.97 -2.97
C GLY A 258 5.92 5.02 -1.87
N PRO A 259 6.10 6.30 -2.21
CA PRO A 259 6.33 7.35 -1.22
C PRO A 259 5.26 7.48 -0.13
N MET A 260 4.03 7.04 -0.40
CA MET A 260 2.88 7.05 0.53
C MET A 260 2.65 5.71 1.24
N ASP A 261 3.46 4.68 0.98
CA ASP A 261 3.25 3.31 1.50
C ASP A 261 3.90 3.07 2.88
N VAL A 262 4.41 4.12 3.53
CA VAL A 262 4.95 4.11 4.91
C VAL A 262 5.99 2.99 5.15
N ALA A 263 6.95 2.85 4.24
CA ALA A 263 8.00 1.84 4.39
C ALA A 263 9.04 2.18 5.45
N THR A 264 9.11 3.45 5.82
CA THR A 264 9.92 3.98 6.93
C THR A 264 8.99 4.26 8.11
N ARG A 265 9.39 3.83 9.32
CA ARG A 265 8.58 3.93 10.54
C ARG A 265 9.29 4.76 11.60
N HIS A 266 8.50 5.62 12.23
CA HIS A 266 8.88 6.47 13.35
C HIS A 266 8.58 5.75 14.68
N ASN A 267 9.26 6.16 15.77
CA ASN A 267 9.03 5.67 17.13
C ASN A 267 9.08 4.13 17.27
N VAL A 268 10.07 3.48 16.67
CA VAL A 268 10.23 2.02 16.74
C VAL A 268 11.10 1.62 17.93
N VAL A 269 10.75 0.49 18.56
CA VAL A 269 11.64 -0.27 19.44
C VAL A 269 11.82 -1.67 18.85
N THR A 270 13.02 -2.21 18.93
CA THR A 270 13.30 -3.58 18.50
C THR A 270 13.30 -4.56 19.68
N VAL A 271 13.20 -5.85 19.40
CA VAL A 271 13.26 -6.91 20.43
C VAL A 271 14.54 -6.89 21.26
N SER A 272 15.66 -6.39 20.73
CA SER A 272 16.90 -6.17 21.52
C SER A 272 16.87 -4.93 22.43
N GLY A 273 15.85 -4.09 22.30
CA GLY A 273 15.71 -2.83 23.02
C GLY A 273 16.31 -1.61 22.29
N LYS A 274 16.83 -1.75 21.07
CA LYS A 274 17.26 -0.59 20.26
C LYS A 274 16.04 0.26 19.89
N ARG A 275 16.15 1.56 20.08
CA ARG A 275 15.09 2.56 19.79
C ARG A 275 15.48 3.40 18.58
N TYR A 276 14.49 3.68 17.74
CA TYR A 276 14.53 4.55 16.56
C TYR A 276 13.53 5.67 16.79
N GLN A 277 14.02 6.88 17.09
CA GLN A 277 13.21 8.01 17.56
C GLN A 277 13.81 9.34 17.08
N GLY A 278 12.98 10.38 17.03
CA GLY A 278 13.41 11.70 16.55
C GLY A 278 13.67 11.65 15.04
N ASP A 279 14.90 11.98 14.64
CA ASP A 279 15.34 11.94 13.24
C ASP A 279 15.97 10.59 12.82
N ASP A 280 16.02 9.61 13.74
CA ASP A 280 16.51 8.24 13.47
C ASP A 280 15.32 7.31 13.20
N ASP A 281 14.83 7.37 11.96
CA ASP A 281 13.74 6.53 11.49
C ASP A 281 14.23 5.17 10.99
N LEU A 282 13.34 4.17 11.01
CA LEU A 282 13.67 2.82 10.54
C LEU A 282 12.95 2.48 9.23
N ASP A 283 13.73 2.29 8.18
CA ASP A 283 13.26 1.61 6.96
C ASP A 283 12.95 0.15 7.30
N ALA A 284 11.67 -0.21 7.24
CA ALA A 284 11.14 -1.43 7.86
C ALA A 284 10.42 -2.38 6.93
N SER A 285 10.03 -1.93 5.74
CA SER A 285 9.36 -2.78 4.76
C SER A 285 9.82 -2.46 3.33
N SER A 286 9.08 -2.96 2.35
CA SER A 286 9.17 -2.75 0.91
C SER A 286 7.86 -3.25 0.30
N CYS A 287 7.59 -2.96 -0.98
CA CYS A 287 6.37 -3.43 -1.64
C CYS A 287 6.20 -4.95 -1.47
N LEU A 288 7.19 -5.76 -1.89
CA LEU A 288 7.08 -7.21 -1.80
C LEU A 288 7.11 -7.73 -0.37
N SER A 289 7.92 -7.17 0.53
CA SER A 289 7.97 -7.68 1.91
C SER A 289 6.65 -7.46 2.64
N CYS A 290 6.03 -6.29 2.46
CA CYS A 290 4.72 -5.94 3.01
C CYS A 290 3.62 -6.84 2.44
N HIS A 291 3.54 -6.92 1.11
CA HIS A 291 2.54 -7.74 0.43
C HIS A 291 2.72 -9.25 0.63
N SER A 292 3.93 -9.72 1.00
CA SER A 292 4.14 -11.13 1.32
C SER A 292 3.34 -11.63 2.53
N ALA A 293 2.88 -10.71 3.38
CA ALA A 293 1.98 -10.99 4.49
C ALA A 293 0.50 -11.11 4.08
N ALA A 294 0.18 -11.03 2.77
CA ALA A 294 -1.17 -11.28 2.28
C ALA A 294 -1.54 -12.76 2.44
N GLN A 295 -2.36 -13.05 3.44
CA GLN A 295 -2.78 -14.40 3.79
C GLN A 295 -4.10 -14.37 4.56
N TYR A 296 -4.78 -15.51 4.62
CA TYR A 296 -5.99 -15.65 5.40
C TYR A 296 -6.01 -16.97 6.20
N PRO A 297 -6.35 -16.93 7.50
CA PRO A 297 -6.52 -15.71 8.32
C PRO A 297 -5.23 -14.88 8.43
N PHE A 298 -5.37 -13.59 8.75
CA PHE A 298 -4.23 -12.69 8.96
C PHE A 298 -3.54 -13.03 10.28
N PHE A 299 -2.32 -13.58 10.21
CA PHE A 299 -1.51 -13.95 11.37
C PHE A 299 -0.21 -13.16 11.51
N GLU A 300 0.31 -12.62 10.42
CA GLU A 300 1.60 -11.94 10.40
C GLU A 300 1.39 -10.48 10.10
N ASN A 301 2.16 -9.63 10.76
CA ASN A 301 2.11 -8.20 10.50
C ASN A 301 2.66 -7.89 9.10
N LEU A 302 2.23 -6.76 8.52
CA LEU A 302 2.79 -6.24 7.28
C LEU A 302 4.26 -5.83 7.42
N TYR A 303 4.69 -5.50 8.64
CA TYR A 303 6.08 -5.24 9.00
C TYR A 303 6.71 -6.44 9.71
N ALA A 304 8.03 -6.50 9.75
CA ALA A 304 8.77 -7.50 10.53
C ALA A 304 8.61 -7.28 12.04
N SER A 305 7.46 -7.69 12.57
CA SER A 305 7.01 -7.46 13.94
C SER A 305 6.54 -8.75 14.58
N PRO A 306 6.82 -8.96 15.89
CA PRO A 306 6.19 -10.03 16.66
C PRO A 306 4.71 -9.76 16.99
N ASN A 307 4.20 -8.54 16.74
CA ASN A 307 2.84 -8.15 17.05
C ASN A 307 1.96 -8.19 15.81
N VAL A 308 0.85 -8.95 15.85
CA VAL A 308 -0.12 -8.99 14.75
C VAL A 308 -0.89 -7.67 14.60
N LYS A 309 -1.10 -6.94 15.70
CA LYS A 309 -1.86 -5.67 15.70
C LYS A 309 -0.93 -4.49 15.42
N PHE A 310 -1.42 -3.58 14.58
CA PHE A 310 -0.83 -2.25 14.43
C PHE A 310 -1.06 -1.45 15.72
N PRO A 311 -0.04 -0.73 16.21
CA PRO A 311 -0.24 0.27 17.26
C PRO A 311 -1.10 1.42 16.72
N GLU A 312 -1.66 2.23 17.62
CA GLU A 312 -2.31 3.48 17.22
C GLU A 312 -1.28 4.46 16.63
N ASP A 313 -1.73 5.42 15.83
CA ASP A 313 -0.84 6.40 15.22
C ASP A 313 -0.08 7.20 16.30
N GLY A 314 1.24 7.23 16.20
CA GLY A 314 2.14 7.88 17.17
C GLY A 314 2.66 6.98 18.30
N ASP A 315 2.02 5.82 18.54
CA ASP A 315 2.48 4.86 19.54
C ASP A 315 3.75 4.12 19.11
N GLN A 316 4.46 3.57 20.10
CA GLN A 316 5.70 2.83 19.85
C GLN A 316 5.41 1.48 19.19
N PHE A 317 6.05 1.23 18.04
CA PHE A 317 5.93 -0.05 17.33
C PHE A 317 7.10 -0.98 17.68
N LEU A 318 6.81 -2.21 18.09
CA LEU A 318 7.79 -3.26 18.33
C LEU A 318 8.13 -4.02 17.04
N PHE A 319 9.41 -4.05 16.64
CA PHE A 319 9.93 -4.84 15.52
C PHE A 319 10.97 -5.87 15.93
N TYR A 320 11.20 -6.85 15.07
CA TYR A 320 12.42 -7.67 15.12
C TYR A 320 13.66 -6.81 14.81
N ASP A 321 14.84 -7.26 15.21
CA ASP A 321 16.08 -6.55 14.92
C ASP A 321 16.38 -6.61 13.40
N PRO A 322 16.66 -5.49 12.72
CA PRO A 322 17.02 -5.52 11.31
C PRO A 322 18.18 -6.47 11.01
N GLY A 323 17.98 -7.37 10.06
CA GLY A 323 18.94 -8.41 9.71
C GLY A 323 18.92 -9.63 10.62
N SER A 324 18.03 -9.73 11.62
CA SER A 324 17.79 -10.95 12.41
C SER A 324 17.13 -12.06 11.57
N GLU A 325 16.99 -13.25 12.16
CA GLU A 325 16.39 -14.39 11.46
C GLU A 325 14.90 -14.15 11.24
N GLU A 326 14.26 -13.66 12.29
CA GLU A 326 12.86 -13.28 12.32
C GLU A 326 12.60 -12.13 11.34
N TRP A 327 13.46 -11.09 11.31
CA TRP A 327 13.37 -10.02 10.32
C TRP A 327 13.46 -10.54 8.89
N ALA A 328 14.39 -11.46 8.64
CA ALA A 328 14.63 -12.00 7.31
C ALA A 328 13.42 -12.73 6.72
N ARG A 329 12.45 -13.19 7.53
CA ARG A 329 11.23 -13.88 7.06
C ARG A 329 10.40 -13.03 6.10
N TRP A 330 10.36 -11.70 6.29
CA TRP A 330 9.66 -10.77 5.41
C TRP A 330 10.41 -10.48 4.10
N PHE A 331 11.72 -10.71 4.06
CA PHE A 331 12.57 -10.38 2.91
C PHE A 331 13.01 -11.63 2.16
N GLN A 332 12.05 -12.52 1.88
CA GLN A 332 12.24 -13.73 1.07
C GLN A 332 11.50 -13.64 -0.26
N ASN A 333 12.00 -14.35 -1.27
CA ASN A 333 11.31 -14.56 -2.54
C ASN A 333 10.36 -15.75 -2.43
N ARG A 334 9.30 -15.56 -1.65
CA ARG A 334 8.31 -16.59 -1.43
C ARG A 334 7.41 -16.72 -2.66
N PRO A 335 7.13 -17.94 -3.14
CA PRO A 335 6.09 -18.13 -4.15
C PRO A 335 4.74 -17.62 -3.64
N GLY A 336 3.94 -17.01 -4.51
CA GLY A 336 2.60 -16.54 -4.19
C GLY A 336 1.64 -17.63 -3.67
N THR A 337 2.00 -18.90 -3.81
CA THR A 337 1.26 -20.05 -3.27
C THR A 337 1.55 -20.35 -1.80
N VAL A 338 2.58 -19.73 -1.21
CA VAL A 338 3.03 -20.04 0.16
C VAL A 338 2.75 -18.83 1.06
N PRO A 339 1.93 -18.96 2.11
CA PRO A 339 1.71 -17.84 3.05
C PRO A 339 2.96 -17.57 3.88
N LEU A 340 3.11 -16.34 4.39
CA LEU A 340 4.24 -15.95 5.24
C LEU A 340 4.34 -16.82 6.50
N SER A 341 3.20 -17.18 7.08
CA SER A 341 3.13 -18.00 8.30
C SER A 341 3.08 -19.52 8.06
N ALA A 342 3.43 -20.00 6.87
CA ALA A 342 3.34 -21.43 6.52
C ALA A 342 4.15 -22.35 7.45
N ASP A 343 5.22 -21.82 8.06
CA ASP A 343 6.11 -22.51 9.00
C ASP A 343 5.64 -22.42 10.45
N LEU A 344 4.66 -21.56 10.77
CA LEU A 344 4.21 -21.31 12.14
C LEU A 344 2.85 -21.93 12.46
N THR A 345 1.96 -22.05 11.47
CA THR A 345 0.60 -22.52 11.69
C THR A 345 0.01 -23.21 10.47
N GLU A 346 -0.79 -24.24 10.72
CA GLU A 346 -1.61 -24.89 9.69
C GLU A 346 -2.89 -24.09 9.41
N GLY A 347 -3.55 -24.38 8.29
CA GLY A 347 -4.85 -23.78 7.95
C GLY A 347 -4.82 -22.34 7.44
N VAL A 348 -3.63 -21.82 7.15
CA VAL A 348 -3.46 -20.50 6.51
C VAL A 348 -3.31 -20.69 5.01
N VAL A 349 -4.06 -19.89 4.24
CA VAL A 349 -3.91 -19.80 2.79
C VAL A 349 -3.17 -18.52 2.43
N SER A 350 -2.28 -18.62 1.44
CA SER A 350 -1.73 -17.42 0.80
C SER A 350 -2.82 -16.71 0.02
N LEU A 351 -2.77 -15.38 -0.06
CA LEU A 351 -3.62 -14.58 -0.93
C LEU A 351 -2.84 -13.96 -2.08
N ASP A 352 -1.75 -14.64 -2.46
CA ASP A 352 -0.95 -14.34 -3.65
C ASP A 352 -0.55 -12.86 -3.73
N TYR A 353 0.00 -12.36 -2.63
CA TYR A 353 0.45 -10.98 -2.46
C TYR A 353 -0.64 -9.89 -2.52
N ASP A 354 -1.93 -10.24 -2.63
CA ASP A 354 -3.03 -9.26 -2.62
C ASP A 354 -3.54 -8.96 -1.20
N MET A 355 -3.04 -7.85 -0.64
CA MET A 355 -3.42 -7.39 0.69
C MET A 355 -4.87 -6.91 0.77
N LEU A 356 -5.42 -6.33 -0.30
CA LEU A 356 -6.80 -5.85 -0.24
C LEU A 356 -7.77 -7.02 -0.11
N LEU A 357 -7.47 -8.17 -0.72
CA LEU A 357 -8.25 -9.40 -0.59
C LEU A 357 -8.17 -9.92 0.84
N THR A 358 -7.01 -9.82 1.48
CA THR A 358 -6.86 -10.12 2.92
C THR A 358 -7.86 -9.29 3.72
N PHE A 359 -7.85 -7.98 3.53
CA PHE A 359 -8.74 -7.06 4.24
C PHE A 359 -10.22 -7.29 3.93
N ALA A 360 -10.58 -7.54 2.66
CA ALA A 360 -11.94 -7.85 2.26
C ALA A 360 -12.47 -9.12 2.93
N LEU A 361 -11.68 -10.19 3.00
CA LEU A 361 -12.04 -11.43 3.67
C LEU A 361 -12.17 -11.25 5.18
N MET A 362 -11.33 -10.40 5.78
CA MET A 362 -11.45 -10.03 7.19
C MET A 362 -12.73 -9.24 7.47
N THR A 363 -13.06 -8.23 6.65
CA THR A 363 -14.32 -7.48 6.77
C THR A 363 -15.53 -8.41 6.61
N TYR A 364 -15.51 -9.29 5.62
CA TYR A 364 -16.54 -10.32 5.44
C TYR A 364 -16.72 -11.18 6.69
N ASN A 365 -15.63 -11.69 7.30
CA ASN A 365 -15.72 -12.50 8.51
C ASN A 365 -16.39 -11.77 9.67
N VAL A 366 -16.06 -10.50 9.86
CA VAL A 366 -16.67 -9.66 10.90
C VAL A 366 -18.16 -9.52 10.64
N ALA A 367 -18.55 -9.23 9.39
CA ALA A 367 -19.95 -9.11 8.98
C ALA A 367 -20.73 -10.44 9.12
N ALA A 368 -20.07 -11.57 8.88
CA ALA A 368 -20.66 -12.92 9.04
C ALA A 368 -20.75 -13.38 10.50
N GLY A 369 -20.32 -12.56 11.47
CA GLY A 369 -20.41 -12.87 12.90
C GLY A 369 -19.36 -13.87 13.39
N ASN A 370 -18.19 -13.95 12.73
CA ASN A 370 -17.08 -14.80 13.16
C ASN A 370 -16.05 -13.99 13.98
N PRO A 371 -16.07 -14.07 15.33
CA PRO A 371 -15.28 -13.20 16.21
C PRO A 371 -13.79 -13.58 16.30
N LEU A 372 -13.36 -14.69 15.71
CA LEU A 372 -11.97 -15.17 15.80
C LEU A 372 -10.98 -14.41 14.91
N ALA A 373 -11.44 -13.45 14.09
CA ALA A 373 -10.63 -12.81 13.04
C ALA A 373 -10.71 -11.27 13.02
N THR A 374 -11.08 -10.62 14.14
CA THR A 374 -11.28 -9.15 14.24
C THR A 374 -9.98 -8.37 14.52
N PRO A 375 -9.45 -7.60 13.56
CA PRO A 375 -8.72 -6.37 13.83
C PRO A 375 -9.73 -5.21 13.86
N PRO A 376 -9.70 -4.36 14.90
CA PRO A 376 -10.65 -3.25 15.05
C PRO A 376 -10.48 -2.12 13.99
N ARG A 377 -9.35 -2.08 13.27
CA ARG A 377 -9.09 -1.16 12.15
C ARG A 377 -8.30 -1.86 11.05
N ILE A 378 -8.69 -1.61 9.81
CA ILE A 378 -7.95 -2.00 8.60
C ILE A 378 -7.23 -0.74 8.11
N HIS A 379 -5.91 -0.69 8.32
CA HIS A 379 -5.05 0.30 7.68
C HIS A 379 -4.48 -0.34 6.42
N VAL A 380 -4.78 0.24 5.25
CA VAL A 380 -4.25 -0.27 3.97
C VAL A 380 -2.76 0.00 3.80
N HIS A 381 -2.22 0.93 4.61
CA HIS A 381 -0.80 1.29 4.76
C HIS A 381 -0.55 1.64 6.23
#